data_AF-A0AAW0HW28-F1
#
_entry.id   AF-A0AAW0HW28-F1
#
_cell.length_a   1.000
_cell.length_b   1.000
_cell.length_c   1.000
_cell.angle_alpha   90.00
_cell.angle_beta   90.00
_cell.angle_gamma   90.00
#
_symmetry.space_group_name_H-M   'P 1'
#
loop_
_entity.id
_entity.type
_entity.pdbx_description
1 polymer ?
#
loop_
_entity_poly.entity_id
_entity_poly.type
_entity_poly.pdbx_seq_one_letter_code
_entity_poly.pdbx_strand_id
1 'polypeptide(L)'
;MTIFLFISENTFYSWLEDTWLEKKWGHNVTEFQQRFDGVLTEGEGPRRLKNLYFLYLIELRALSKVLPFFERPDFQLFTGDKVQDAENKALLLEILHEIKSFPLHFDENSFFAGDKNEAHKLKEDFRQHFRNISRIMDCVGCFKCRLWGKLQTQGLGTALKILFSEKLIANMPESGPSYEFQLTRQEIVSLFNAFGRISTSVRELENFRHLLQNVH
;
A
#
# COMPACT_ATOMS: atom_id res chain seq x y z
N MET A 1 5.69 14.42 -5.43
CA MET A 1 5.65 14.10 -3.99
C MET A 1 4.24 14.23 -3.38
N THR A 2 3.25 14.70 -4.13
CA THR A 2 1.85 14.85 -3.69
C THR A 2 1.05 13.55 -3.66
N ILE A 3 1.55 12.50 -4.34
CA ILE A 3 0.86 11.21 -4.46
C ILE A 3 0.86 10.43 -3.12
N PHE A 4 1.82 10.63 -2.22
CA PHE A 4 1.85 9.90 -0.95
C PHE A 4 0.90 10.44 0.14
N LEU A 5 0.24 11.58 -0.09
CA LEU A 5 -0.88 12.03 0.75
C LEU A 5 -2.16 11.41 0.20
N PHE A 6 -2.24 10.08 0.25
CA PHE A 6 -3.45 9.36 -0.12
C PHE A 6 -4.54 9.58 0.94
N ILE A 7 -5.77 9.48 0.47
CA ILE A 7 -7.04 10.03 0.96
C ILE A 7 -7.42 9.59 2.39
N SER A 8 -6.64 8.72 3.03
CA SER A 8 -6.94 8.21 4.35
C SER A 8 -6.55 9.16 5.49
N GLU A 9 -7.58 9.64 6.18
CA GLU A 9 -7.62 10.21 7.54
C GLU A 9 -6.96 11.57 7.82
N ASN A 10 -5.93 12.02 7.11
CA ASN A 10 -5.25 13.28 7.49
C ASN A 10 -5.33 14.43 6.47
N THR A 11 -5.95 14.24 5.29
CA THR A 11 -6.06 15.32 4.27
C THR A 11 -7.49 15.70 3.91
N PHE A 12 -8.45 14.77 3.98
CA PHE A 12 -9.87 15.06 3.66
C PHE A 12 -10.82 15.02 4.85
N TYR A 13 -10.31 14.60 6.01
CA TYR A 13 -10.91 14.95 7.28
C TYR A 13 -10.39 16.33 7.65
N SER A 14 -11.08 17.39 7.22
CA SER A 14 -10.81 18.73 7.72
C SER A 14 -11.67 18.98 8.96
N TRP A 15 -11.30 20.01 9.71
CA TRP A 15 -12.18 20.66 10.67
C TRP A 15 -13.47 21.05 9.94
N LEU A 16 -14.58 20.41 10.30
CA LEU A 16 -15.89 20.79 9.77
C LEU A 16 -16.45 21.99 10.54
N GLU A 17 -16.19 22.05 11.84
CA GLU A 17 -16.52 23.15 12.75
C GLU A 17 -15.42 23.23 13.83
N ASP A 18 -14.88 24.43 14.08
CA ASP A 18 -13.99 24.72 15.20
C ASP A 18 -14.77 25.59 16.20
N THR A 19 -15.64 24.95 16.98
CA THR A 19 -16.21 25.59 18.16
C THR A 19 -15.26 25.38 19.33
N TRP A 20 -15.18 26.34 20.26
CA TRP A 20 -14.27 26.29 21.41
C TRP A 20 -14.41 25.03 22.30
N LEU A 21 -15.45 24.20 22.11
CA LEU A 21 -15.74 23.02 22.93
C LEU A 21 -15.69 21.67 22.21
N GLU A 22 -15.90 21.59 20.90
CA GLU A 22 -15.99 20.29 20.20
C GLU A 22 -15.17 20.24 18.91
N LYS A 23 -14.42 19.15 18.74
CA LYS A 23 -13.62 18.88 17.54
C LYS A 23 -14.32 17.82 16.69
N LYS A 24 -14.87 18.23 15.54
CA LYS A 24 -15.54 17.31 14.61
C LYS A 24 -14.69 17.07 13.37
N TRP A 25 -14.26 15.82 13.20
CA TRP A 25 -13.59 15.34 12.00
C TRP A 25 -14.64 14.75 11.06
N GLY A 26 -14.59 15.10 9.77
CA GLY A 26 -15.42 14.47 8.74
C GLY A 26 -15.08 14.92 7.33
N HIS A 27 -15.84 14.43 6.36
CA HIS A 27 -15.60 14.66 4.94
C HIS A 27 -15.72 16.13 4.53
N ASN A 28 -14.62 16.73 4.09
CA ASN A 28 -14.64 18.04 3.43
C ASN A 28 -14.73 17.87 1.91
N VAL A 29 -15.95 18.00 1.38
CA VAL A 29 -16.25 17.85 -0.06
C VAL A 29 -15.56 18.94 -0.89
N THR A 30 -15.49 20.18 -0.39
CA THR A 30 -14.85 21.30 -1.08
C THR A 30 -13.36 21.05 -1.31
N GLU A 31 -12.63 20.61 -0.27
CA GLU A 31 -11.20 20.26 -0.38
C GLU A 31 -11.00 19.09 -1.35
N PHE A 32 -11.90 18.09 -1.31
CA PHE A 32 -11.88 16.97 -2.25
C PHE A 32 -12.02 17.44 -3.70
N GLN A 33 -13.01 18.28 -3.99
CA GLN A 33 -13.22 18.84 -5.33
C GLN A 33 -12.02 19.67 -5.78
N GLN A 34 -11.50 20.57 -4.94
CA GLN A 34 -10.34 21.40 -5.32
C GLN A 34 -9.10 20.57 -5.69
N ARG A 35 -8.94 19.37 -5.13
CA ARG A 35 -7.78 18.51 -5.39
C ARG A 35 -7.97 17.47 -6.48
N PHE A 36 -9.21 17.02 -6.71
CA PHE A 36 -9.51 15.88 -7.56
C PHE A 36 -10.59 16.10 -8.62
N ASP A 37 -11.35 17.19 -8.57
CA ASP A 37 -12.35 17.50 -9.59
C ASP A 37 -11.70 17.72 -10.95
N GLY A 38 -12.28 17.14 -12.00
CA GLY A 38 -11.71 17.18 -13.34
C GLY A 38 -11.67 18.57 -13.95
N VAL A 39 -12.64 19.43 -13.63
CA VAL A 39 -12.74 20.78 -14.17
C VAL A 39 -11.81 21.72 -13.39
N LEU A 40 -11.87 21.69 -12.05
CA LEU A 40 -11.07 22.56 -11.19
C LEU A 40 -9.56 22.30 -11.29
N THR A 41 -9.16 21.09 -11.68
CA THR A 41 -7.75 20.69 -11.77
C THR A 41 -7.26 20.50 -13.19
N GLU A 42 -8.02 20.95 -14.21
CA GLU A 42 -7.64 20.81 -15.63
C GLU A 42 -7.30 19.36 -16.03
N GLY A 43 -8.03 18.40 -15.46
CA GLY A 43 -7.86 16.96 -15.72
C GLY A 43 -6.76 16.26 -14.90
N GLU A 44 -5.99 16.98 -14.07
CA GLU A 44 -4.94 16.38 -13.23
C GLU A 44 -5.50 15.54 -12.07
N GLY A 45 -6.65 15.94 -11.50
CA GLY A 45 -7.34 15.22 -10.45
C GLY A 45 -7.67 13.77 -10.84
N PRO A 46 -8.42 13.54 -11.93
CA PRO A 46 -8.67 12.20 -12.44
C PRO A 46 -7.41 11.39 -12.77
N ARG A 47 -6.33 12.04 -13.23
CA ARG A 47 -5.02 11.36 -13.45
C ARG A 47 -4.41 10.88 -12.15
N ARG A 48 -4.45 11.68 -11.09
CA ARG A 48 -3.98 11.28 -9.74
C ARG A 48 -4.80 10.12 -9.18
N LEU A 49 -6.11 10.10 -9.40
CA LEU A 49 -6.97 8.98 -9.01
C LEU A 49 -6.63 7.69 -9.78
N LYS A 50 -6.37 7.78 -11.09
CA LYS A 50 -5.88 6.62 -11.85
C LYS A 50 -4.55 6.09 -11.30
N ASN A 51 -3.64 6.98 -10.90
CA ASN A 51 -2.38 6.59 -10.26
C ASN A 51 -2.59 5.92 -8.89
N LEU A 52 -3.61 6.33 -8.11
CA LEU A 52 -4.01 5.63 -6.88
C LEU A 52 -4.42 4.19 -7.19
N TYR A 53 -5.32 3.98 -8.16
CA TYR A 53 -5.75 2.64 -8.54
C TYR A 53 -4.59 1.80 -9.09
N PHE A 54 -3.69 2.41 -9.87
CA PHE A 54 -2.49 1.72 -10.33
C PHE A 54 -1.64 1.22 -9.16
N LEU A 55 -1.38 2.08 -8.17
CA LEU A 55 -0.65 1.69 -6.96
C LEU A 55 -1.36 0.57 -6.19
N TYR A 56 -2.69 0.69 -6.03
CA TYR A 56 -3.51 -0.35 -5.39
C TYR A 56 -3.32 -1.71 -6.06
N LEU A 57 -3.40 -1.76 -7.40
CA LEU A 57 -3.26 -3.01 -8.15
C LEU A 57 -1.84 -3.58 -8.08
N ILE A 58 -0.80 -2.73 -8.01
CA ILE A 58 0.59 -3.17 -7.82
C ILE A 58 0.78 -3.81 -6.43
N GLU A 59 0.29 -3.17 -5.38
CA GLU A 59 0.39 -3.73 -4.01
C GLU A 59 -0.47 -4.97 -3.84
N LEU A 60 -1.70 -4.98 -4.40
CA LEU A 60 -2.59 -6.14 -4.45
C LEU A 60 -1.89 -7.33 -5.15
N ARG A 61 -1.22 -7.07 -6.27
CA ARG A 61 -0.47 -8.09 -7.00
C ARG A 61 0.69 -8.64 -6.17
N ALA A 62 1.45 -7.78 -5.49
CA ALA A 62 2.52 -8.22 -4.61
C ALA A 62 1.97 -9.12 -3.48
N LEU A 63 0.85 -8.73 -2.87
CA LEU A 63 0.18 -9.53 -1.84
C LEU A 63 -0.27 -10.91 -2.37
N SER A 64 -0.83 -10.98 -3.57
CA SER A 64 -1.20 -12.26 -4.19
C SER A 64 0.01 -13.19 -4.41
N LYS A 65 1.18 -12.62 -4.70
CA LYS A 65 2.41 -13.36 -5.03
C LYS A 65 3.20 -13.81 -3.80
N VAL A 66 3.09 -13.10 -2.69
CA VAL A 66 3.78 -13.46 -1.44
C VAL A 66 3.03 -14.51 -0.62
N LEU A 67 1.81 -14.90 -1.00
CA LEU A 67 1.02 -15.91 -0.29
C LEU A 67 1.81 -17.18 0.10
N PRO A 68 2.60 -17.83 -0.79
CA PRO A 68 3.36 -19.03 -0.42
C PRO A 68 4.34 -18.81 0.74
N PHE A 69 4.86 -17.60 0.92
CA PHE A 69 5.75 -17.27 2.04
C PHE A 69 5.03 -17.38 3.41
N PHE A 70 3.74 -17.01 3.46
CA PHE A 70 2.91 -16.98 4.66
C PHE A 70 2.22 -18.32 4.95
N GLU A 71 1.95 -19.13 3.92
CA GLU A 71 1.37 -20.48 4.05
C GLU A 71 2.30 -21.46 4.77
N ARG A 72 3.62 -21.20 4.75
CA ARG A 72 4.60 -22.08 5.40
C ARG A 72 4.29 -22.29 6.89
N PRO A 73 4.38 -23.53 7.39
CA PRO A 73 4.10 -23.82 8.80
C PRO A 73 5.08 -23.12 9.74
N ASP A 74 6.34 -22.97 9.31
CA ASP A 74 7.42 -22.34 10.08
C ASP A 74 7.25 -20.83 10.26
N PHE A 75 6.41 -20.18 9.44
CA PHE A 75 6.13 -18.75 9.57
C PHE A 75 5.18 -18.47 10.76
N GLN A 76 5.55 -17.52 11.61
CA GLN A 76 4.75 -17.13 12.79
C GLN A 76 4.66 -15.61 12.94
N LEU A 77 3.48 -15.12 13.32
CA LEU A 77 3.25 -13.72 13.69
C LEU A 77 3.51 -13.49 15.18
N PHE A 78 4.70 -13.83 15.67
CA PHE A 78 4.99 -13.88 17.11
C PHE A 78 4.75 -12.53 17.81
N THR A 79 3.79 -12.46 18.74
CA THR A 79 3.55 -11.32 19.64
C THR A 79 3.73 -11.67 21.12
N GLY A 80 3.73 -12.96 21.46
CA GLY A 80 3.82 -13.48 22.82
C GLY A 80 2.56 -14.26 23.23
N ASP A 81 1.43 -14.03 22.57
CA ASP A 81 0.19 -14.80 22.74
C ASP A 81 0.01 -15.80 21.59
N LYS A 82 0.20 -17.09 21.90
CA LYS A 82 0.14 -18.16 20.88
C LYS A 82 -1.25 -18.34 20.26
N VAL A 83 -2.32 -18.06 21.00
CA VAL A 83 -3.69 -18.23 20.50
C VAL A 83 -3.99 -17.11 19.52
N GLN A 84 -3.74 -15.87 19.94
CA GLN A 84 -3.94 -14.70 19.09
C GLN A 84 -3.04 -14.73 17.85
N ASP A 85 -1.80 -15.20 17.97
CA ASP A 85 -0.86 -15.32 16.84
C ASP A 85 -1.36 -16.33 15.78
N ALA A 86 -2.01 -17.42 16.21
CA ALA A 86 -2.60 -18.41 15.31
C ALA A 86 -3.87 -17.85 14.62
N GLU A 87 -4.74 -17.17 15.36
CA GLU A 87 -5.93 -16.51 14.82
C GLU A 87 -5.57 -15.42 13.80
N ASN A 88 -4.59 -14.57 14.13
CA ASN A 88 -4.09 -13.54 13.22
C ASN A 88 -3.46 -14.14 11.96
N LYS A 89 -2.76 -15.28 12.07
CA LYS A 89 -2.19 -15.96 10.91
C LYS A 89 -3.31 -16.49 10.01
N ALA A 90 -4.35 -17.10 10.57
CA ALA A 90 -5.51 -17.57 9.81
C ALA A 90 -6.19 -16.41 9.06
N LEU A 91 -6.49 -15.31 9.76
CA LEU A 91 -7.11 -14.12 9.15
C LEU A 91 -6.25 -13.52 8.02
N LEU A 92 -4.92 -13.45 8.23
CA LEU A 92 -4.00 -12.98 7.21
C LEU A 92 -4.04 -13.87 5.96
N LEU A 93 -4.08 -15.19 6.13
CA LEU A 93 -4.18 -16.13 5.01
C LEU A 93 -5.50 -16.00 4.27
N GLU A 94 -6.63 -15.86 4.97
CA GLU A 94 -7.95 -15.61 4.36
C GLU A 94 -7.91 -14.37 3.47
N ILE A 95 -7.37 -13.25 3.97
CA ILE A 95 -7.21 -12.01 3.19
C ILE A 95 -6.35 -12.25 1.95
N LEU A 96 -5.23 -12.95 2.07
CA LEU A 96 -4.34 -13.22 0.94
C LEU A 96 -4.97 -14.17 -0.09
N HIS A 97 -5.79 -15.12 0.34
CA HIS A 97 -6.56 -16.00 -0.56
C HIS A 97 -7.62 -15.21 -1.33
N GLU A 98 -8.34 -14.29 -0.68
CA GLU A 98 -9.28 -13.38 -1.34
C GLU A 98 -8.57 -12.46 -2.34
N ILE A 99 -7.40 -11.94 -1.98
CA ILE A 99 -6.58 -11.13 -2.91
C ILE A 99 -6.16 -11.97 -4.13
N LYS A 100 -5.84 -13.25 -3.95
CA LYS A 100 -5.47 -14.16 -5.04
C LYS A 100 -6.66 -14.58 -5.91
N SER A 101 -7.88 -14.57 -5.37
CA SER A 101 -9.11 -14.89 -6.12
C SER A 101 -9.49 -13.78 -7.11
N PHE A 102 -9.04 -12.55 -6.87
CA PHE A 102 -9.30 -11.40 -7.73
C PHE A 102 -8.67 -11.59 -9.13
N PRO A 103 -9.46 -11.51 -10.22
CA PRO A 103 -8.98 -11.74 -11.59
C PRO A 103 -8.18 -10.53 -12.09
N LEU A 104 -6.93 -10.42 -11.64
CA LEU A 104 -6.03 -9.36 -12.07
C LEU A 104 -5.31 -9.75 -13.36
N HIS A 105 -5.74 -9.18 -14.49
CA HIS A 105 -5.02 -9.28 -15.76
C HIS A 105 -3.93 -8.21 -15.83
N PHE A 106 -2.77 -8.50 -15.24
CA PHE A 106 -1.58 -7.67 -15.42
C PHE A 106 -0.66 -8.33 -16.44
N ASP A 107 -0.22 -7.60 -17.47
CA ASP A 107 0.76 -8.12 -18.44
C ASP A 107 2.16 -8.14 -17.80
N GLU A 108 2.46 -9.28 -17.20
CA GLU A 108 3.70 -9.59 -16.46
C GLU A 108 4.97 -9.36 -17.30
N ASN A 109 4.85 -9.47 -18.63
CA ASN A 109 5.96 -9.35 -19.58
C ASN A 109 6.45 -7.92 -19.77
N SER A 110 5.67 -6.90 -19.38
CA SER A 110 6.02 -5.51 -19.69
C SER A 110 6.98 -4.84 -18.70
N PHE A 111 7.07 -5.32 -17.44
CA PHE A 111 7.86 -4.63 -16.39
C PHE A 111 8.73 -5.52 -15.50
N PHE A 112 8.30 -6.75 -15.19
CA PHE A 112 8.97 -7.57 -14.15
C PHE A 112 9.58 -8.88 -14.68
N ALA A 113 9.19 -9.31 -15.88
CA ALA A 113 9.70 -10.53 -16.53
C ALA A 113 10.76 -10.29 -17.63
N GLY A 114 11.36 -9.09 -17.68
CA GLY A 114 12.44 -8.75 -18.62
C GLY A 114 13.76 -9.53 -18.42
N ASP A 115 14.75 -9.27 -19.27
CA ASP A 115 16.08 -9.90 -19.23
C ASP A 115 16.69 -9.81 -17.81
N LYS A 116 17.37 -10.88 -17.35
CA LYS A 116 17.85 -11.02 -15.96
C LYS A 116 18.68 -9.82 -15.51
N ASN A 117 19.47 -9.26 -16.42
CA ASN A 117 20.33 -8.11 -16.16
C ASN A 117 19.53 -6.80 -16.04
N GLU A 118 18.53 -6.60 -16.90
CA GLU A 118 17.66 -5.42 -16.85
C GLU A 118 16.79 -5.43 -15.59
N ALA A 119 16.17 -6.57 -15.27
CA ALA A 119 15.37 -6.72 -14.05
C ALA A 119 16.20 -6.50 -12.78
N HIS A 120 17.46 -6.98 -12.75
CA HIS A 120 18.36 -6.75 -11.61
C HIS A 120 18.75 -5.27 -11.48
N LYS A 121 19.07 -4.61 -12.60
CA LYS A 121 19.38 -3.17 -12.60
C LYS A 121 18.18 -2.34 -12.14
N LEU A 122 16.99 -2.62 -12.69
CA LEU A 122 15.74 -1.95 -12.34
C LEU A 122 15.42 -2.11 -10.84
N LYS A 123 15.61 -3.33 -10.29
CA LYS A 123 15.45 -3.60 -8.86
C LYS A 123 16.39 -2.75 -8.00
N GLU A 124 17.65 -2.63 -8.39
CA GLU A 124 18.63 -1.82 -7.64
C GLU A 124 18.34 -0.32 -7.75
N ASP A 125 17.96 0.16 -8.93
CA ASP A 125 17.56 1.55 -9.17
C ASP A 125 16.35 1.91 -8.28
N PHE A 126 15.31 1.07 -8.26
CA PHE A 126 14.17 1.24 -7.35
C PHE A 126 14.62 1.28 -5.89
N ARG A 127 15.45 0.32 -5.46
CA ARG A 127 15.96 0.28 -4.08
C ARG A 127 16.67 1.58 -3.71
N GLN A 128 17.49 2.12 -4.60
CA GLN A 128 18.21 3.36 -4.39
C GLN A 128 17.25 4.56 -4.33
N HIS A 129 16.25 4.61 -5.21
CA HIS A 129 15.22 5.65 -5.18
C HIS A 129 14.42 5.62 -3.88
N PHE A 130 13.98 4.45 -3.39
CA PHE A 130 13.26 4.36 -2.11
C PHE A 130 14.11 4.78 -0.92
N ARG A 131 15.41 4.46 -0.91
CA ARG A 131 16.34 4.96 0.11
C ARG A 131 16.44 6.48 0.09
N ASN A 132 16.53 7.07 -1.10
CA ASN A 132 16.57 8.52 -1.25
C ASN A 132 15.25 9.17 -0.79
N ILE A 133 14.11 8.59 -1.14
CA ILE A 133 12.79 9.05 -0.67
C ILE A 133 12.71 8.96 0.86
N SER A 134 13.18 7.87 1.46
CA SER A 134 13.20 7.71 2.92
C SER A 134 14.04 8.79 3.61
N ARG A 135 15.19 9.17 3.02
CA ARG A 135 16.01 10.31 3.49
C ARG A 135 15.29 11.65 3.33
N ILE A 136 14.54 11.85 2.26
CA ILE A 136 13.71 13.05 2.09
C ILE A 136 12.64 13.14 3.20
N MET A 137 12.07 12.01 3.61
CA MET A 137 11.09 11.98 4.71
C MET A 137 11.70 12.44 6.05
N ASP A 138 13.01 12.31 6.26
CA ASP A 138 13.68 12.83 7.46
C ASP A 138 13.64 14.36 7.55
N CYS A 139 13.46 15.05 6.42
CA CYS A 139 13.33 16.51 6.35
C CYS A 139 11.89 16.99 6.59
N VAL A 140 10.89 16.10 6.70
CA VAL A 140 9.49 16.50 6.89
C VAL A 140 9.26 16.88 8.36
N GLY A 141 8.89 18.15 8.62
CA GLY A 141 8.70 18.67 9.99
C GLY A 141 7.47 18.12 10.73
N CYS A 142 6.44 17.68 10.01
CA CYS A 142 5.28 17.02 10.59
C CYS A 142 5.61 15.56 10.99
N PHE A 143 5.60 15.24 12.28
CA PHE A 143 5.94 13.90 12.78
C PHE A 143 4.99 12.80 12.29
N LYS A 144 3.68 13.05 12.27
CA LYS A 144 2.70 12.09 11.72
C LYS A 144 2.95 11.83 10.23
N CYS A 145 3.18 12.89 9.47
CA CYS A 145 3.45 12.82 8.03
C CYS A 145 4.76 12.06 7.75
N ARG A 146 5.79 12.30 8.56
CA ARG A 146 7.06 11.56 8.50
C ARG A 146 6.86 10.07 8.77
N LEU A 147 6.10 9.72 9.82
CA LEU A 147 5.81 8.34 10.18
C LEU A 147 5.12 7.60 9.03
N TRP A 148 3.99 8.14 8.55
CA TRP A 148 3.22 7.52 7.47
C TRP A 148 3.97 7.52 6.13
N GLY A 149 4.71 8.60 5.83
CA GLY A 149 5.54 8.68 4.64
C GLY A 149 6.63 7.60 4.62
N LYS A 150 7.31 7.36 5.75
CA LYS A 150 8.27 6.25 5.86
C LYS A 150 7.60 4.88 5.78
N LEU A 151 6.47 4.71 6.46
CA LEU A 151 5.74 3.44 6.45
C LEU A 151 5.28 3.08 5.03
N GLN A 152 4.65 4.00 4.31
CA GLN A 152 4.12 3.76 2.97
C GLN A 152 5.24 3.55 1.94
N THR A 153 6.32 4.31 2.03
CA THR A 153 7.47 4.14 1.11
C THR A 153 8.19 2.82 1.34
N GLN A 154 8.28 2.37 2.60
CA GLN A 154 8.81 1.04 2.92
C GLN A 154 7.86 -0.07 2.46
N GLY A 155 6.55 0.08 2.64
CA GLY A 155 5.55 -0.87 2.18
C GLY A 155 5.59 -1.06 0.66
N LEU A 156 5.61 0.04 -0.09
CA LEU A 156 5.74 0.01 -1.54
C LEU A 156 7.07 -0.61 -2.01
N GLY A 157 8.18 -0.28 -1.34
CA GLY A 157 9.47 -0.91 -1.61
C GLY A 157 9.44 -2.43 -1.35
N THR A 158 8.73 -2.87 -0.32
CA THR A 158 8.51 -4.29 0.00
C THR A 158 7.64 -4.97 -1.05
N ALA A 159 6.58 -4.31 -1.51
CA ALA A 159 5.72 -4.81 -2.59
C ALA A 159 6.53 -5.05 -3.88
N LEU A 160 7.36 -4.08 -4.27
CA LEU A 160 8.24 -4.23 -5.44
C LEU A 160 9.29 -5.32 -5.22
N LYS A 161 9.90 -5.41 -4.03
CA LYS A 161 10.82 -6.50 -3.68
C LYS A 161 10.18 -7.88 -3.89
N ILE A 162 8.91 -8.05 -3.52
CA ILE A 162 8.14 -9.28 -3.76
C ILE A 162 7.97 -9.53 -5.26
N LEU A 163 7.53 -8.52 -6.03
CA LEU A 163 7.28 -8.66 -7.47
C LEU A 163 8.55 -9.04 -8.24
N PHE A 164 9.71 -8.47 -7.89
CA PHE A 164 11.00 -8.87 -8.49
C PHE A 164 11.52 -10.23 -8.02
N SER A 165 10.93 -10.81 -6.97
CA SER A 165 11.35 -12.08 -6.39
C SER A 165 10.39 -13.22 -6.73
N GLU A 166 9.50 -13.05 -7.70
CA GLU A 166 8.48 -14.04 -8.07
C GLU A 166 9.07 -15.43 -8.34
N LYS A 167 10.16 -15.53 -9.10
CA LYS A 167 10.84 -16.81 -9.37
C LYS A 167 11.42 -17.46 -8.12
N LEU A 168 11.89 -16.65 -7.16
CA LEU A 168 12.43 -17.14 -5.89
C LEU A 168 11.30 -17.62 -4.95
N ILE A 169 10.16 -16.94 -4.97
CA ILE A 169 9.00 -17.30 -4.17
C ILE A 169 8.31 -18.56 -4.73
N ALA A 170 8.24 -18.69 -6.06
CA ALA A 170 7.68 -19.87 -6.71
C ALA A 170 8.50 -21.16 -6.46
N ASN A 171 9.82 -21.04 -6.30
CA ASN A 171 10.71 -22.16 -6.01
C ASN A 171 10.97 -22.34 -4.50
N MET A 172 10.18 -21.70 -3.63
CA MET A 172 10.39 -21.75 -2.19
C MET A 172 10.07 -23.15 -1.65
N PRO A 173 10.89 -23.72 -0.75
CA PRO A 173 10.58 -25.00 -0.12
C PRO A 173 9.31 -24.88 0.74
N GLU A 174 8.42 -25.88 0.63
CA GLU A 174 7.16 -25.94 1.39
C GLU A 174 7.38 -26.10 2.90
N SER A 175 8.51 -26.70 3.29
CA SER A 175 8.94 -26.90 4.68
C SER A 175 10.42 -26.57 4.86
N GLY A 176 10.77 -25.95 5.97
CA GLY A 176 12.12 -25.54 6.30
C GLY A 176 12.40 -24.04 6.09
N PRO A 177 13.59 -23.58 6.51
CA PRO A 177 13.97 -22.18 6.43
C PRO A 177 14.11 -21.70 4.97
N SER A 178 13.38 -20.64 4.60
CA SER A 178 13.62 -19.91 3.35
C SER A 178 14.85 -19.03 3.54
N TYR A 179 15.97 -19.42 2.95
CA TYR A 179 17.19 -18.61 2.90
C TYR A 179 17.20 -17.62 1.72
N GLU A 180 16.49 -17.94 0.63
CA GLU A 180 16.54 -17.14 -0.60
C GLU A 180 15.64 -15.89 -0.54
N PHE A 181 14.49 -15.98 0.15
CA PHE A 181 13.58 -14.85 0.31
C PHE A 181 13.09 -14.72 1.75
N GLN A 182 13.35 -13.55 2.34
CA GLN A 182 12.94 -13.23 3.70
C GLN A 182 12.33 -11.83 3.77
N LEU A 183 11.31 -11.72 4.62
CA LEU A 183 10.69 -10.46 5.02
C LEU A 183 10.90 -10.28 6.52
N THR A 184 11.42 -9.11 6.88
CA THR A 184 11.54 -8.70 8.28
C THR A 184 10.16 -8.31 8.84
N ARG A 185 10.02 -8.31 10.18
CA ARG A 185 8.80 -7.82 10.84
C ARG A 185 8.41 -6.43 10.37
N GLN A 186 9.39 -5.54 10.21
CA GLN A 186 9.15 -4.16 9.77
C GLN A 186 8.62 -4.10 8.33
N GLU A 187 9.19 -4.89 7.42
CA GLU A 187 8.70 -5.01 6.04
C GLU A 187 7.26 -5.54 6.01
N ILE A 188 6.96 -6.60 6.76
CA ILE A 188 5.61 -7.19 6.85
C ILE A 188 4.61 -6.14 7.35
N VAL A 189 4.88 -5.51 8.50
CA VAL A 189 4.01 -4.47 9.06
C VAL A 189 3.79 -3.33 8.06
N SER A 190 4.86 -2.85 7.43
CA SER A 190 4.77 -1.76 6.46
C SER A 190 3.98 -2.13 5.21
N LEU A 191 4.10 -3.37 4.72
CA LEU A 191 3.41 -3.85 3.52
C LEU A 191 1.90 -3.83 3.71
N PHE A 192 1.40 -4.47 4.78
CA PHE A 192 -0.04 -4.52 5.05
C PHE A 192 -0.62 -3.17 5.45
N ASN A 193 0.12 -2.36 6.23
CA ASN A 193 -0.36 -1.01 6.58
C ASN A 193 -0.36 -0.06 5.37
N ALA A 194 0.61 -0.14 4.48
CA ALA A 194 0.62 0.64 3.24
C ALA A 194 -0.61 0.30 2.38
N PHE A 195 -0.80 -1.00 2.10
CA PHE A 195 -1.96 -1.48 1.36
C PHE A 195 -3.28 -1.11 2.03
N GLY A 196 -3.36 -1.21 3.36
CA GLY A 196 -4.53 -0.80 4.13
C GLY A 196 -4.90 0.67 3.91
N ARG A 197 -3.91 1.58 3.82
CA ARG A 197 -4.16 3.01 3.55
C ARG A 197 -4.61 3.28 2.12
N ILE A 198 -4.06 2.58 1.15
CA ILE A 198 -4.53 2.65 -0.24
C ILE A 198 -5.94 2.08 -0.36
N SER A 199 -6.23 0.95 0.31
CA SER A 199 -7.55 0.33 0.37
C SER A 199 -8.60 1.27 1.00
N THR A 200 -8.28 1.91 2.15
CA THR A 200 -9.13 2.96 2.74
C THR A 200 -9.34 4.10 1.75
N SER A 201 -8.29 4.54 1.05
CA SER A 201 -8.40 5.63 0.08
C SER A 201 -9.35 5.30 -1.08
N VAL A 202 -9.30 4.06 -1.58
CA VAL A 202 -10.24 3.57 -2.61
C VAL A 202 -11.67 3.52 -2.08
N ARG A 203 -11.87 3.06 -0.83
CA ARG A 203 -13.20 3.10 -0.18
C ARG A 203 -13.72 4.53 -0.03
N GLU A 204 -12.87 5.48 0.37
CA GLU A 204 -13.29 6.87 0.55
C GLU A 204 -13.69 7.54 -0.77
N LEU A 205 -13.15 7.13 -1.92
CA LEU A 205 -13.62 7.61 -3.21
C LEU A 205 -15.09 7.26 -3.47
N GLU A 206 -15.52 6.09 -3.04
CA GLU A 206 -16.93 5.68 -3.11
C GLU A 206 -17.80 6.59 -2.21
N ASN A 207 -17.35 6.86 -0.98
CA ASN A 207 -18.04 7.77 -0.06
C ASN A 207 -18.16 9.18 -0.64
N PHE A 208 -17.07 9.76 -1.16
CA PHE A 208 -17.09 11.07 -1.81
C PHE A 208 -17.99 11.10 -3.03
N ARG A 209 -18.05 10.02 -3.81
CA ARG A 209 -18.98 9.91 -4.95
C ARG A 209 -20.44 9.98 -4.48
N HIS A 210 -20.79 9.29 -3.40
CA HIS A 210 -22.14 9.36 -2.83
C HIS A 210 -22.46 10.74 -2.24
N LEU A 211 -21.51 11.36 -1.52
CA LEU A 211 -21.69 12.70 -0.97
C LEU A 211 -21.90 13.74 -2.08
N LEU A 212 -21.14 13.67 -3.17
CA LEU A 212 -21.29 14.58 -4.31
C LEU A 212 -22.63 14.42 -5.04
N GLN A 213 -23.21 13.22 -5.06
CA GLN A 213 -24.54 12.99 -5.62
C GLN A 213 -25.66 13.63 -4.78
N ASN A 214 -25.47 13.74 -3.46
CA ASN A 214 -26.46 14.28 -2.52
C ASN A 214 -26.37 15.82 -2.35
N VAL A 215 -25.38 16.47 -2.97
CA VAL A 215 -25.17 17.94 -2.90
C VAL A 215 -25.86 18.66 -4.08
N HIS A 216 -26.62 17.94 -4.91
CA HIS A 216 -27.50 18.47 -5.95
C HIS A 216 -28.95 18.09 -5.65
#